data_AF-M0EI38-F1
#
_entry.id   AF-M0EI38-F1
#
_cell.length_a   1.000
_cell.length_b   1.000
_cell.length_c   1.000
_cell.angle_alpha   90.00
_cell.angle_beta   90.00
_cell.angle_gamma   90.00
#
_symmetry.space_group_name_H-M   'P 1'
#
loop_
_entity.id
_entity.type
_entity.pdbx_description
1 polymer ?
#
loop_
_entity_poly.entity_id
_entity_poly.type
_entity_poly.pdbx_seq_one_letter_code
_entity_poly.pdbx_strand_id
1 'polypeptide(L)' 'MVGPISEAERDAGNRKVKLVLLAIVTASPPLIALQLDPSPIQLLAAAGVGFCLGLVVVWYLSRLAGEFAGSQLRSRRR' A
#
# COMPACT_ATOMS: atom_id res chain seq x y z
N MET A 1 -17.33 27.01 1.80
CA MET A 1 -16.79 26.10 0.76
C MET A 1 -15.44 25.60 1.25
N VAL A 2 -15.20 24.29 1.24
CA VAL A 2 -13.88 23.75 1.63
C VAL A 2 -12.91 24.04 0.48
N GLY A 3 -11.77 24.66 0.78
CA GLY A 3 -10.72 24.87 -0.21
C GLY A 3 -10.14 23.54 -0.70
N PRO A 4 -9.50 23.50 -1.88
CA PRO A 4 -8.82 22.29 -2.36
C PRO A 4 -7.75 21.86 -1.34
N ILE A 5 -7.71 20.55 -1.04
CA ILE A 5 -6.69 19.97 -0.16
C ILE A 5 -5.29 20.32 -0.66
N SER A 6 -4.38 20.69 0.24
CA SER A 6 -3.00 20.97 -0.15
C SER A 6 -2.29 19.69 -0.60
N GLU A 7 -1.31 19.82 -1.50
CA GLU A 7 -0.52 18.66 -1.97
C GLU A 7 0.20 17.95 -0.81
N ALA A 8 0.72 18.73 0.15
CA ALA A 8 1.38 18.21 1.34
C ALA A 8 0.44 17.38 2.22
N GLU A 9 -0.80 17.85 2.45
CA GLU A 9 -1.81 17.08 3.19
C GLU A 9 -2.21 15.81 2.45
N ARG A 10 -2.37 15.89 1.14
CA ARG A 10 -2.70 14.73 0.29
C ARG A 10 -1.59 13.67 0.35
N ASP A 11 -0.34 14.09 0.25
CA ASP A 11 0.81 13.18 0.25
C ASP A 11 1.04 12.54 1.63
N ALA A 12 0.86 13.31 2.70
CA ALA A 12 0.88 12.77 4.06
C ALA A 12 -0.23 11.74 4.28
N GLY A 13 -1.44 12.02 3.80
CA GLY A 13 -2.57 11.08 3.81
C GLY A 13 -2.25 9.81 3.03
N ASN A 14 -1.74 9.95 1.80
CA ASN A 14 -1.39 8.81 0.95
C ASN A 14 -0.29 7.95 1.58
N ARG A 15 0.71 8.56 2.24
CA ARG A 15 1.74 7.83 2.98
C ARG A 15 1.15 7.00 4.10
N LYS A 16 0.22 7.55 4.89
CA LYS A 16 -0.47 6.81 5.96
C LYS A 16 -1.25 5.61 5.40
N VAL A 17 -2.00 5.81 4.31
CA VAL A 17 -2.77 4.74 3.66
C VAL A 17 -1.85 3.62 3.17
N LYS A 18 -0.74 3.96 2.49
CA LYS A 18 0.24 2.95 2.03
C LYS A 18 0.84 2.15 3.18
N LEU A 19 1.16 2.80 4.30
CA LEU A 19 1.69 2.13 5.49
C LEU A 19 0.67 1.18 6.12
N VAL A 20 -0.59 1.60 6.25
CA VAL A 20 -1.66 0.76 6.79
C VAL A 20 -1.91 -0.45 5.88
N LEU A 21 -1.98 -0.23 4.56
CA LEU A 21 -2.15 -1.31 3.59
C LEU A 21 -1.00 -2.32 3.67
N LEU A 22 0.25 -1.83 3.70
CA LEU A 22 1.43 -2.68 3.87
C LEU A 22 1.36 -3.49 5.16
N ALA A 23 0.99 -2.87 6.28
CA ALA A 23 0.88 -3.53 7.57
C ALA A 23 -0.19 -4.64 7.55
N ILE A 24 -1.37 -4.38 6.98
CA ILE A 24 -2.45 -5.36 6.85
C ILE A 24 -1.97 -6.56 6.03
N VAL A 25 -1.45 -6.32 4.82
CA VAL A 25 -0.99 -7.39 3.92
C VAL A 25 0.17 -8.19 4.52
N THR A 26 1.06 -7.53 5.26
CA THR A 26 2.19 -8.20 5.94
C THR A 26 1.71 -9.09 7.08
N ALA A 27 0.74 -8.63 7.87
CA ALA A 27 0.23 -9.35 9.03
C ALA A 27 -0.72 -10.50 8.66
N SER A 28 -1.42 -10.42 7.53
CA SER A 28 -2.42 -11.43 7.16
C SER A 28 -1.86 -12.86 7.06
N PRO A 29 -0.78 -13.16 6.30
CA PRO A 29 -0.29 -14.53 6.18
C PRO A 29 0.17 -15.17 7.50
N PRO A 30 0.98 -14.53 8.37
CA PRO A 30 1.35 -15.15 9.64
C PRO A 30 0.15 -15.30 10.59
N LEU A 31 -0.83 -14.39 10.58
CA LEU A 31 -2.06 -14.54 11.37
C LEU A 31 -2.92 -15.72 10.91
N ILE A 32 -2.98 -15.96 9.60
CA ILE A 32 -3.66 -17.15 9.05
C ILE A 32 -2.87 -18.41 9.42
N ALA A 33 -1.54 -18.37 9.29
CA ALA A 33 -0.67 -19.51 9.60
C ALA A 33 -0.81 -19.95 11.06
N LEU A 34 -0.98 -19.02 12.02
CA LEU A 34 -1.20 -19.34 13.45
C LEU A 34 -2.38 -20.28 13.70
N GLN A 35 -3.35 -20.36 12.78
CA GLN A 35 -4.49 -21.28 12.88
C GLN A 35 -4.14 -22.73 12.49
N LEU A 36 -2.90 -22.98 12.03
CA LEU A 36 -2.42 -24.25 11.48
C LEU A 36 -1.20 -24.80 12.25
N ASP A 37 -0.99 -24.38 13.50
CA ASP A 37 0.14 -24.78 14.36
C ASP A 37 1.51 -24.70 13.65
N PRO A 38 1.89 -23.50 13.14
CA PRO A 38 3.05 -23.35 12.29
C PRO A 38 4.34 -23.40 13.12
N SER A 39 5.43 -23.85 12.51
CA SER A 39 6.75 -23.67 13.12
C SER A 39 7.19 -22.20 13.09
N PRO A 40 8.10 -21.76 13.98
CA PRO A 40 8.61 -20.38 13.97
C PRO A 40 9.19 -19.94 12.62
N ILE A 41 9.85 -20.86 11.89
CA ILE A 41 10.40 -20.59 10.56
C ILE A 41 9.28 -20.36 9.54
N GLN A 42 8.18 -21.12 9.62
CA GLN A 42 7.02 -20.93 8.74
C GLN A 42 6.33 -19.59 9.00
N LEU A 43 6.25 -19.15 10.26
CA LEU A 43 5.74 -17.81 10.60
C LEU A 43 6.61 -16.70 10.02
N LEU A 44 7.94 -16.80 10.15
CA LEU A 44 8.87 -15.84 9.57
C LEU A 44 8.79 -15.82 8.05
N ALA A 45 8.67 -16.98 7.41
CA ALA A 45 8.48 -17.09 5.97
C ALA A 45 7.15 -16.46 5.54
N ALA A 46 6.05 -16.73 6.25
CA ALA A 46 4.74 -16.14 5.98
C ALA A 46 4.76 -14.61 6.12
N ALA A 47 5.39 -14.09 7.18
CA ALA A 47 5.58 -12.65 7.36
C ALA A 47 6.43 -12.03 6.24
N GLY A 48 7.52 -12.69 5.84
CA GLY A 48 8.36 -12.26 4.72
C GLY A 48 7.61 -12.23 3.40
N VAL A 49 6.85 -13.28 3.10
CA VAL A 49 6.00 -13.36 1.88
C VAL A 49 4.93 -12.26 1.91
N GLY A 50 4.24 -12.07 3.03
CA GLY A 50 3.25 -11.00 3.20
C GLY A 50 3.85 -9.61 3.01
N PHE A 51 5.05 -9.38 3.56
CA PHE A 51 5.76 -8.12 3.39
C PHE A 51 6.14 -7.85 1.94
N CYS A 52 6.75 -8.83 1.26
CA CYS A 52 7.10 -8.71 -0.15
C CYS A 52 5.86 -8.44 -1.01
N LEU A 53 4.77 -9.16 -0.76
CA LEU A 53 3.51 -8.95 -1.47
C LEU A 53 2.94 -7.56 -1.21
N GLY A 54 2.96 -7.10 0.04
CA GLY A 54 2.53 -5.76 0.42
C GLY A 54 3.32 -4.66 -0.30
N LEU A 55 4.64 -4.83 -0.42
CA LEU A 55 5.48 -3.90 -1.20
C LEU A 55 5.10 -3.89 -2.69
N VAL A 56 4.88 -5.06 -3.29
CA VAL A 56 4.45 -5.17 -4.69
C VAL A 56 3.11 -4.47 -4.92
N VAL A 57 2.14 -4.66 -4.02
CA VAL A 57 0.83 -4.00 -4.10
C VAL A 57 0.96 -2.49 -3.97
N VAL A 58 1.68 -1.99 -2.97
CA VAL A 58 1.88 -0.54 -2.77
C VAL A 58 2.63 0.07 -3.96
N TRP A 59 3.63 -0.61 -4.51
CA TRP A 59 4.35 -0.20 -5.71
C TRP A 59 3.40 -0.10 -6.91
N TYR A 60 2.61 -1.14 -7.18
CA TYR A 60 1.67 -1.19 -8.28
C TYR A 60 0.63 -0.08 -8.20
N LEU A 61 0.01 0.11 -7.03
CA LEU A 61 -0.97 1.17 -6.82
C LEU A 61 -0.37 2.58 -6.98
N SER A 62 0.87 2.76 -6.52
CA SER A 62 1.59 4.04 -6.70
C SER A 62 1.90 4.31 -8.18
N ARG A 63 2.31 3.27 -8.91
CA ARG A 63 2.58 3.34 -10.34
C ARG A 63 1.30 3.68 -11.11
N LEU A 64 0.22 2.97 -10.83
CA LEU A 64 -1.10 3.16 -11.44
C LEU A 64 -1.63 4.57 -11.19
N ALA A 65 -1.52 5.07 -9.96
CA ALA A 65 -1.92 6.44 -9.63
C ALA A 65 -1.13 7.50 -10.43
N GLY A 66 0.17 7.25 -10.68
CA GLY A 66 0.99 8.12 -11.51
C GLY A 66 0.53 8.17 -12.98
N GLU A 67 0.10 7.04 -13.53
CA GLU A 67 -0.43 6.96 -14.91
C GLU A 67 -1.73 7.76 -15.07
N PHE A 68 -2.63 7.71 -14.08
CA PHE A 68 -3.86 8.51 -14.10
C PHE A 68 -3.64 9.99 -13.76
N ALA A 69 -2.70 10.33 -12.88
CA ALA A 69 -2.38 11.73 -12.58
C ALA A 69 -1.72 12.44 -13.77
N GLY A 70 -0.89 11.73 -14.55
CA GLY A 70 -0.26 12.28 -15.75
C GLY A 70 -1.24 12.64 -16.88
N SER A 71 -2.39 11.97 -16.97
CA SER A 71 -3.40 12.28 -18.00
C SER A 71 -4.15 13.58 -17.71
N GLN A 72 -4.38 13.91 -16.43
CA GLN A 72 -5.09 15.12 -15.99
C GLN A 72 -4.32 16.41 -16.28
N LEU A 73 -2.99 16.40 -16.14
CA LEU A 73 -2.13 17.56 -16.45
C LEU A 73 -2.17 17.96 -17.93
N ARG A 74 -2.42 17.01 -18.85
CA ARG A 74 -2.49 17.27 -20.29
C ARG A 74 -3.83 17.91 -20.70
N SER A 75 -4.91 17.62 -19.98
CA SER A 75 -6.24 18.20 -20.24
C SER A 75 -6.35 19.66 -19.78
N ARG A 76 -5.60 20.07 -18.75
CA ARG A 76 -5.67 21.45 -18.21
C ARG A 76 -4.97 22.51 -19.07
N ARG A 77 -4.26 22.11 -20.14
CA ARG A 77 -3.57 23.01 -21.08
C ARG A 77 -4.33 23.27 -22.39
N ARG A 78 -5.57 22.79 -22.53
CA ARG A 78 -6.43 23.08 -23.68
C ARG A 78 -7.64 23.89 -23.26
#